data_AF-A0A7C4L5U0-F1
#
_entry.id   AF-A0A7C4L5U0-F1
#
_cell.length_a   1.000
_cell.length_b   1.000
_cell.length_c   1.000
_cell.angle_alpha   90.00
_cell.angle_beta   90.00
_cell.angle_gamma   90.00
#
_symmetry.space_group_name_H-M   'P 1'
#
loop_
_entity.id
_entity.type
_entity.pdbx_description
1 polymer ?
#
loop_
_entity_poly.entity_id
_entity_poly.type
_entity_poly.pdbx_seq_one_letter_code
_entity_poly.pdbx_strand_id
1 'polypeptide(L)'
;MHKETQRLIELDREHTLIAHIGALLGWDQETYMPPRAIEERSSQLALIEGLAHEKAVNPEIGELLAALEAKTDLSDDERAYIRVVRRDYDREVKFPQEFVTEYAKAASMSQAAWAEAKRKSDFAAFRPHLERMVELNRQKAAYLNPSAKPYDVLLDLFEPGSTQESIARVFSVMKAYLVDILEKIRSVPQVADLCSGRRVDPAVQEKISRYLMKVLQYDRERGRLDVSAHPFTTTLGADDVRITTRYVEDYFPSSLFSTMHESGHALYELGIDPGPEFRGTKLADAASMAIHESQSRMWENIVGRSEAFWQKHFPAISALLGEAGEGMDCVSFVKSVNKVEPSLIRTEADEVTYGLHVIARFEIESALFDGTLKVEDIPAAWNEKYRTLLGVEVPDDRRGCLQDVHWSMGAFGYFPSYALGNLYAAQFWAALTIEVPDIEAQIAAGDTSMVLSWLRQKVHVHGSRYQPGELVQKVTGSPLDPVWFEKYLRAKYSRIYGF
;
A
#
# COMPACT_ATOMS: atom_id res chain seq x y z
N MET A 1 22.57 -7.34 25.67
CA MET A 1 22.50 -7.94 24.33
C MET A 1 23.46 -9.10 24.25
N HIS A 2 22.97 -10.26 23.85
CA HIS A 2 23.79 -11.46 23.71
C HIS A 2 24.74 -11.35 22.50
N LYS A 3 25.84 -12.10 22.51
CA LYS A 3 26.79 -12.11 21.37
C LYS A 3 26.13 -12.64 20.11
N GLU A 4 25.25 -13.62 20.27
CA GLU A 4 24.45 -14.22 19.20
C GLU A 4 23.52 -13.17 18.57
N THR A 5 22.88 -12.31 19.38
CA THR A 5 22.07 -11.20 18.87
C THR A 5 22.92 -10.21 18.06
N GLN A 6 24.11 -9.84 18.57
CA GLN A 6 25.00 -8.92 17.87
C GLN A 6 25.42 -9.47 16.50
N ARG A 7 25.80 -10.75 16.45
CA ARG A 7 26.17 -11.42 15.20
C ARG A 7 25.01 -11.50 14.21
N LEU A 8 23.81 -11.79 14.70
CA LEU A 8 22.60 -11.82 13.88
C LEU A 8 22.31 -10.44 13.27
N ILE A 9 22.44 -9.37 14.06
CA ILE A 9 22.29 -7.98 13.60
C ILE A 9 23.30 -7.62 12.51
N GLU A 10 24.56 -8.08 12.62
CA GLU A 10 25.58 -7.85 11.59
C GLU A 10 25.20 -8.48 10.25
N LEU A 11 24.76 -9.75 10.26
CA LEU A 11 24.34 -10.47 9.06
C LEU A 11 23.11 -9.84 8.42
N ASP A 12 22.13 -9.45 9.25
CA ASP A 12 20.91 -8.81 8.79
C ASP A 12 21.19 -7.42 8.17
N ARG A 13 22.07 -6.62 8.79
CA ARG A 13 22.51 -5.34 8.22
C ARG A 13 23.22 -5.49 6.89
N GLU A 14 24.06 -6.51 6.73
CA GLU A 14 24.73 -6.78 5.46
C GLU A 14 23.70 -7.07 4.37
N HIS A 15 22.70 -7.91 4.66
CA HIS A 15 21.57 -8.16 3.77
C HIS A 15 20.82 -6.86 3.42
N THR A 16 20.44 -6.07 4.42
CA THR A 16 19.70 -4.81 4.23
C THR A 16 20.45 -3.81 3.35
N LEU A 17 21.77 -3.69 3.51
CA LEU A 17 22.59 -2.82 2.66
C LEU A 17 22.56 -3.26 1.19
N ILE A 18 22.64 -4.57 0.92
CA ILE A 18 22.54 -5.09 -0.45
C ILE A 18 21.15 -4.82 -1.02
N ALA A 19 20.09 -5.03 -0.22
CA ALA A 19 18.72 -4.73 -0.63
C ALA A 19 18.52 -3.24 -0.97
N HIS A 20 19.09 -2.33 -0.18
CA HIS A 20 19.04 -0.89 -0.46
C HIS A 20 19.79 -0.50 -1.75
N ILE A 21 20.90 -1.17 -2.08
CA ILE A 21 21.58 -0.99 -3.37
C ILE A 21 20.65 -1.42 -4.52
N GLY A 22 19.96 -2.55 -4.36
CA GLY A 22 18.94 -3.01 -5.30
C GLY A 22 17.82 -1.99 -5.46
N ALA A 23 17.32 -1.43 -4.35
CA ALA A 23 16.29 -0.40 -4.35
C ALA A 23 16.73 0.88 -5.11
N LEU A 24 17.99 1.31 -4.95
CA LEU A 24 18.54 2.43 -5.72
C LEU A 24 18.57 2.12 -7.23
N LEU A 25 19.00 0.92 -7.62
CA LEU A 25 19.02 0.49 -9.02
C LEU A 25 17.60 0.45 -9.61
N GLY A 26 16.63 -0.03 -8.85
CA GLY A 26 15.22 -0.06 -9.22
C GLY A 26 14.63 1.35 -9.35
N TRP A 27 14.91 2.23 -8.38
CA TRP A 27 14.51 3.63 -8.45
C TRP A 27 15.08 4.33 -9.69
N ASP A 28 16.36 4.15 -9.99
CA ASP A 28 17.00 4.77 -11.15
C ASP A 28 16.41 4.24 -12.46
N GLN A 29 16.03 2.95 -12.49
CA GLN A 29 15.38 2.32 -13.65
C GLN A 29 14.07 3.03 -14.00
N GLU A 30 13.28 3.40 -12.99
CA GLU A 30 11.97 4.02 -13.16
C GLU A 30 12.01 5.56 -13.33
N THR A 31 13.18 6.18 -13.24
CA THR A 31 13.32 7.65 -13.22
C THR A 31 14.31 8.19 -14.26
N TYR A 32 15.59 7.81 -14.16
CA TYR A 32 16.67 8.45 -14.90
C TYR A 32 17.36 7.54 -15.93
N MET A 33 17.13 6.24 -15.85
CA MET A 33 17.82 5.27 -16.71
C MET A 33 17.53 5.53 -18.20
N PRO A 34 18.57 5.65 -19.05
CA PRO A 34 18.39 5.73 -20.49
C PRO A 34 17.70 4.47 -21.05
N PRO A 35 16.78 4.59 -22.03
CA PRO A 35 15.99 3.44 -22.50
C PRO A 35 16.80 2.24 -23.03
N ARG A 36 18.02 2.48 -23.53
CA ARG A 36 18.91 1.43 -24.06
C ARG A 36 19.72 0.69 -22.98
N ALA A 37 19.68 1.13 -21.72
CA ALA A 37 20.46 0.53 -20.63
C ALA A 37 19.77 -0.67 -19.97
N ILE A 38 18.55 -1.04 -20.42
CA ILE A 38 17.72 -2.06 -19.77
C ILE A 38 18.43 -3.40 -19.62
N GLU A 39 19.18 -3.88 -20.61
CA GLU A 39 19.85 -5.19 -20.56
C GLU A 39 20.92 -5.25 -19.45
N GLU A 40 21.73 -4.20 -19.34
CA GLU A 40 22.76 -4.12 -18.30
C GLU A 40 22.14 -3.86 -16.93
N ARG A 41 21.12 -3.00 -16.82
CA ARG A 41 20.39 -2.76 -15.58
C ARG A 41 19.73 -4.04 -15.05
N SER A 42 19.07 -4.80 -15.91
CA SER A 42 18.49 -6.09 -15.52
C SER A 42 19.55 -7.07 -15.02
N SER A 43 20.75 -7.06 -15.61
CA SER A 43 21.87 -7.89 -15.14
C SER A 43 22.42 -7.44 -13.78
N GLN A 44 22.50 -6.12 -13.55
CA GLN A 44 22.89 -5.55 -12.25
C GLN A 44 21.91 -5.91 -11.15
N LEU A 45 20.60 -5.75 -11.41
CA LEU A 45 19.54 -6.12 -10.46
C LEU A 45 19.59 -7.62 -10.14
N ALA A 46 19.69 -8.48 -11.15
CA ALA A 46 19.78 -9.93 -10.94
C ALA A 46 20.99 -10.35 -10.10
N LEU A 47 22.15 -9.70 -10.30
CA LEU A 47 23.34 -9.95 -9.47
C LEU A 47 23.10 -9.55 -8.01
N ILE A 48 22.56 -8.35 -7.79
CA ILE A 48 22.32 -7.82 -6.43
C ILE A 48 21.25 -8.64 -5.71
N GLU A 49 20.18 -9.04 -6.38
CA GLU A 49 19.15 -9.95 -5.84
C GLU A 49 19.74 -11.31 -5.48
N GLY A 50 20.63 -11.87 -6.31
CA GLY A 50 21.33 -13.12 -6.02
C GLY A 50 22.20 -13.02 -4.76
N LEU A 51 22.95 -11.92 -4.61
CA LEU A 51 23.75 -11.67 -3.40
C LEU A 51 22.87 -11.46 -2.17
N ALA A 52 21.76 -10.73 -2.29
CA ALA A 52 20.81 -10.54 -1.19
C ALA A 52 20.25 -11.89 -0.75
N HIS A 53 19.82 -12.73 -1.70
CA HIS A 53 19.31 -14.06 -1.39
C HIS A 53 20.36 -14.93 -0.69
N GLU A 54 21.61 -14.95 -1.17
CA GLU A 54 22.72 -15.67 -0.52
C GLU A 54 22.87 -15.26 0.96
N LYS A 55 22.78 -13.97 1.27
CA LYS A 55 22.82 -13.48 2.65
C LYS A 55 21.60 -13.88 3.45
N ALA A 56 20.41 -13.82 2.85
CA ALA A 56 19.16 -14.15 3.51
C ALA A 56 19.07 -15.63 3.92
N VAL A 57 19.68 -16.55 3.15
CA VAL A 57 19.65 -17.99 3.41
C VAL A 57 20.91 -18.53 4.12
N ASN A 58 21.77 -17.64 4.64
CA ASN A 58 22.98 -18.06 5.35
C ASN A 58 22.63 -18.99 6.54
N PRO A 59 23.13 -20.24 6.57
CA PRO A 59 22.83 -21.20 7.63
C PRO A 59 23.16 -20.72 9.05
N GLU A 60 24.16 -19.83 9.19
CA GLU A 60 24.53 -19.21 10.47
C GLU A 60 23.35 -18.47 11.11
N ILE A 61 22.47 -17.86 10.30
CA ILE A 61 21.25 -17.19 10.78
C ILE A 61 20.33 -18.19 11.49
N GLY A 62 20.10 -19.37 10.88
CA GLY A 62 19.26 -20.41 11.46
C GLY A 62 19.81 -20.96 12.78
N GLU A 63 21.14 -21.13 12.86
CA GLU A 63 21.84 -21.57 14.08
C GLU A 63 21.74 -20.53 15.20
N LEU A 64 21.97 -19.26 14.89
CA LEU A 64 21.87 -18.14 15.84
C LEU A 64 20.45 -17.98 16.37
N LEU A 65 19.44 -18.04 15.48
CA LEU A 65 18.04 -17.98 15.85
C LEU A 65 17.68 -19.12 16.81
N ALA A 66 18.04 -20.37 16.49
CA ALA A 66 17.77 -21.51 17.36
C ALA A 66 18.44 -21.37 18.74
N ALA A 67 19.68 -20.87 18.79
CA ALA A 67 20.38 -20.61 20.04
C ALA A 67 19.74 -19.50 20.87
N LEU A 68 19.24 -18.45 20.22
CA LEU A 68 18.53 -17.34 20.87
C LEU A 68 17.14 -17.76 21.36
N GLU A 69 16.40 -18.52 20.56
CA GLU A 69 15.06 -19.05 20.89
C GLU A 69 15.07 -19.96 22.13
N ALA A 70 16.22 -20.58 22.45
CA ALA A 70 16.41 -21.38 23.66
C ALA A 70 16.69 -20.55 24.93
N LYS A 71 16.95 -19.24 24.81
CA LYS A 71 17.25 -18.36 25.95
C LYS A 71 15.97 -17.83 26.60
N THR A 72 16.01 -17.66 27.91
CA THR A 72 14.87 -17.13 28.70
C THR A 72 15.05 -15.68 29.13
N ASP A 73 16.23 -15.10 28.94
CA ASP A 73 16.65 -13.78 29.45
C ASP A 73 16.75 -12.69 28.36
N LEU A 74 16.04 -12.87 27.23
CA LEU A 74 15.95 -11.89 26.15
C LEU A 74 15.17 -10.64 26.57
N SER A 75 15.52 -9.47 26.02
CA SER A 75 14.67 -8.28 26.10
C SER A 75 13.41 -8.39 25.21
N ASP A 76 12.44 -7.48 25.38
CA ASP A 76 11.27 -7.40 24.49
C ASP A 76 11.68 -7.09 23.04
N ASP A 77 12.65 -6.20 22.84
CA ASP A 77 13.15 -5.85 21.52
C ASP A 77 13.90 -7.01 20.87
N GLU A 78 14.69 -7.77 21.64
CA GLU A 78 15.36 -8.98 21.13
C GLU A 78 14.32 -10.03 20.70
N ARG A 79 13.27 -10.25 21.50
CA ARG A 79 12.17 -11.16 21.12
C ARG A 79 11.47 -10.73 19.84
N ALA A 80 11.15 -9.44 19.73
CA ALA A 80 10.51 -8.90 18.53
C ALA A 80 11.41 -9.04 17.30
N TYR A 81 12.69 -8.71 17.43
CA TYR A 81 13.70 -8.87 16.38
C TYR A 81 13.82 -10.32 15.92
N ILE A 82 14.01 -11.26 16.85
CA ILE A 82 14.12 -12.69 16.55
C ILE A 82 12.88 -13.19 15.81
N ARG A 83 11.67 -12.81 16.25
CA ARG A 83 10.42 -13.17 15.58
C ARG A 83 10.39 -12.71 14.12
N VAL A 84 10.81 -11.47 13.85
CA VAL A 84 10.84 -10.90 12.50
C VAL A 84 11.86 -11.64 11.63
N VAL A 85 13.10 -11.78 12.11
CA VAL A 85 14.16 -12.45 11.34
C VAL A 85 13.88 -13.93 11.13
N ARG A 86 13.33 -14.64 12.12
CA ARG A 86 12.90 -16.04 11.99
C ARG A 86 11.87 -16.20 10.89
N ARG A 87 10.83 -15.36 10.89
CA ARG A 87 9.77 -15.39 9.88
C ARG A 87 10.33 -15.22 8.46
N ASP A 88 11.22 -14.24 8.29
CA ASP A 88 11.86 -14.00 7.00
C ASP A 88 12.80 -15.15 6.60
N TYR A 89 13.66 -15.61 7.50
CA TYR A 89 14.58 -16.72 7.23
C TYR A 89 13.83 -18.00 6.82
N ASP A 90 12.79 -18.37 7.57
CA ASP A 90 11.95 -19.52 7.25
C ASP A 90 11.29 -19.39 5.88
N ARG A 91 10.90 -18.18 5.46
CA ARG A 91 10.34 -17.94 4.13
C ARG A 91 11.37 -18.22 3.05
N GLU A 92 12.59 -17.74 3.21
CA GLU A 92 13.63 -17.85 2.18
C GLU A 92 14.19 -19.27 2.07
N VAL A 93 14.34 -20.00 3.19
CA VAL A 93 14.99 -21.34 3.19
C VAL A 93 14.05 -22.51 2.88
N LYS A 94 12.73 -22.34 3.01
CA LYS A 94 11.76 -23.43 2.78
C LYS A 94 11.54 -23.75 1.31
N PHE A 95 11.99 -22.89 0.40
CA PHE A 95 11.80 -23.10 -1.03
C PHE A 95 12.97 -23.89 -1.64
N PRO A 96 12.69 -25.01 -2.34
CA PRO A 96 13.71 -25.65 -3.15
C PRO A 96 14.19 -24.73 -4.28
N GLN A 97 15.49 -24.77 -4.60
CA GLN A 97 16.08 -23.97 -5.67
C GLN A 97 15.35 -24.14 -7.01
N GLU A 98 14.91 -25.36 -7.33
CA GLU A 98 14.14 -25.67 -8.53
C GLU A 98 12.82 -24.91 -8.56
N PHE A 99 12.11 -24.86 -7.42
CA PHE A 99 10.85 -24.12 -7.30
C PHE A 99 11.06 -22.62 -7.45
N VAL A 100 12.10 -22.05 -6.81
CA VAL A 100 12.43 -20.61 -6.94
C VAL A 100 12.69 -20.25 -8.40
N THR A 101 13.50 -21.05 -9.10
CA THR A 101 13.85 -20.84 -10.51
C THR A 101 12.62 -20.91 -11.40
N GLU A 102 11.77 -21.92 -11.17
CA GLU A 102 10.55 -22.11 -11.93
C GLU A 102 9.53 -20.99 -11.69
N TYR A 103 9.34 -20.59 -10.44
CA TYR A 103 8.42 -19.53 -10.04
C TYR A 103 8.82 -18.21 -10.70
N ALA A 104 10.10 -17.83 -10.62
CA ALA A 104 10.62 -16.60 -11.22
C ALA A 104 10.40 -16.57 -12.74
N LYS A 105 10.70 -17.67 -13.43
CA LYS A 105 10.47 -17.80 -14.87
C LYS A 105 8.99 -17.68 -15.23
N ALA A 106 8.12 -18.38 -14.49
CA ALA A 106 6.68 -18.35 -14.72
C ALA A 106 6.09 -16.95 -14.50
N ALA A 107 6.49 -16.27 -13.42
CA ALA A 107 6.05 -14.90 -13.11
C ALA A 107 6.45 -13.91 -14.21
N SER A 108 7.70 -13.96 -14.68
CA SER A 108 8.19 -13.10 -15.77
C SER A 108 7.41 -13.33 -17.07
N MET A 109 7.22 -14.59 -17.48
CA MET A 109 6.44 -14.93 -18.66
C MET A 109 4.97 -14.51 -18.51
N SER A 110 4.40 -14.68 -17.33
CA SER A 110 3.02 -14.33 -17.01
C SER A 110 2.78 -12.82 -17.07
N GLN A 111 3.69 -12.00 -16.54
CA GLN A 111 3.60 -10.53 -16.65
C GLN A 111 3.67 -10.05 -18.11
N ALA A 112 4.59 -10.61 -18.90
CA ALA A 112 4.70 -10.27 -20.32
C ALA A 112 3.42 -10.64 -21.10
N ALA A 113 2.89 -11.85 -20.85
CA ALA A 113 1.63 -12.29 -21.44
C ALA A 113 0.44 -11.41 -20.99
N TRP A 114 0.38 -11.05 -19.71
CA TRP A 114 -0.65 -10.15 -19.17
C TRP A 114 -0.61 -8.77 -19.83
N ALA A 115 0.57 -8.17 -20.01
CA ALA A 115 0.67 -6.84 -20.61
C ALA A 115 0.10 -6.82 -22.04
N GLU A 116 0.42 -7.84 -22.83
CA GLU A 116 -0.11 -8.00 -24.18
C GLU A 116 -1.60 -8.35 -24.20
N ALA A 117 -2.04 -9.25 -23.31
CA ALA A 117 -3.44 -9.62 -23.16
C ALA A 117 -4.31 -8.42 -22.75
N LYS A 118 -3.86 -7.60 -21.79
CA LYS A 118 -4.55 -6.36 -21.38
C LYS A 118 -4.64 -5.39 -22.56
N ARG A 119 -3.56 -5.20 -23.31
CA ARG A 119 -3.55 -4.32 -24.49
C ARG A 119 -4.53 -4.78 -25.57
N LYS A 120 -4.70 -6.08 -25.74
CA LYS A 120 -5.64 -6.69 -26.70
C LYS A 120 -7.03 -6.95 -26.14
N SER A 121 -7.23 -6.84 -24.83
CA SER A 121 -8.41 -7.33 -24.12
C SER A 121 -8.69 -8.82 -24.40
N ASP A 122 -7.66 -9.65 -24.27
CA ASP A 122 -7.70 -11.08 -24.59
C ASP A 122 -7.36 -11.93 -23.36
N PHE A 123 -8.35 -12.19 -22.51
CA PHE A 123 -8.13 -13.04 -21.33
C PHE A 123 -7.76 -14.48 -21.70
N ALA A 124 -8.24 -14.99 -22.83
CA ALA A 124 -7.95 -16.36 -23.27
C ALA A 124 -6.45 -16.57 -23.51
N ALA A 125 -5.75 -15.57 -24.05
CA ALA A 125 -4.29 -15.59 -24.19
C ALA A 125 -3.55 -15.58 -22.83
N PHE A 126 -4.09 -14.92 -21.81
CA PHE A 126 -3.48 -14.85 -20.47
C PHE A 126 -3.80 -16.06 -19.59
N ARG A 127 -4.97 -16.68 -19.77
CA ARG A 127 -5.47 -17.81 -18.98
C ARG A 127 -4.41 -18.88 -18.63
N PRO A 128 -3.66 -19.48 -19.60
CA PRO A 128 -2.71 -20.54 -19.26
C PRO A 128 -1.58 -20.07 -18.33
N HIS A 129 -1.19 -18.81 -18.41
CA HIS A 129 -0.20 -18.22 -17.52
C HIS A 129 -0.78 -18.02 -16.11
N LEU A 130 -2.01 -17.53 -16.02
CA LEU A 130 -2.70 -17.36 -14.74
C LEU A 130 -2.95 -18.71 -14.05
N GLU A 131 -3.36 -19.76 -14.79
CA GLU A 131 -3.48 -21.13 -14.27
C GLU A 131 -2.17 -21.61 -13.66
N ARG A 132 -1.05 -21.38 -14.35
CA ARG A 132 0.28 -21.72 -13.84
C ARG A 132 0.65 -20.93 -12.58
N MET A 133 0.35 -19.63 -12.54
CA MET A 133 0.62 -18.78 -11.37
C MET A 133 -0.19 -19.19 -10.14
N VAL A 134 -1.46 -19.59 -10.32
CA VAL A 134 -2.29 -20.10 -9.23
C VAL A 134 -1.73 -21.43 -8.69
N GLU A 135 -1.35 -22.35 -9.57
CA GLU A 135 -0.73 -23.62 -9.17
C GLU A 135 0.56 -23.41 -8.37
N LEU A 136 1.47 -22.58 -8.88
CA LEU A 136 2.72 -22.24 -8.23
C LEU A 136 2.51 -21.56 -6.87
N ASN A 137 1.48 -20.72 -6.72
CA ASN A 137 1.15 -20.12 -5.42
C ASN A 137 0.54 -21.11 -4.42
N ARG A 138 -0.18 -22.14 -4.88
CA ARG A 138 -0.57 -23.26 -3.99
C ARG A 138 0.65 -24.04 -3.51
N GLN A 139 1.61 -24.30 -4.40
CA GLN A 139 2.87 -24.95 -4.01
C GLN A 139 3.68 -24.07 -3.04
N LYS A 140 3.79 -22.76 -3.31
CA LYS A 140 4.40 -21.77 -2.41
C LYS A 140 3.81 -21.85 -1.00
N ALA A 141 2.48 -21.84 -0.90
CA ALA A 141 1.80 -21.96 0.37
C ALA A 141 2.09 -23.28 1.09
N ALA A 142 2.13 -24.40 0.35
CA ALA A 142 2.45 -25.71 0.89
C ALA A 142 3.90 -25.82 1.40
N TYR A 143 4.87 -25.18 0.73
CA TYR A 143 6.25 -25.11 1.24
C TYR A 143 6.35 -24.32 2.55
N LEU A 144 5.64 -23.18 2.63
CA LEU A 144 5.69 -22.31 3.80
C LEU A 144 4.97 -22.91 5.01
N ASN A 145 3.76 -23.44 4.79
CA ASN A 145 2.96 -24.07 5.82
C ASN A 145 1.97 -25.10 5.20
N PRO A 146 2.34 -26.40 5.13
CA PRO A 146 1.51 -27.44 4.52
C PRO A 146 0.24 -27.78 5.32
N SER A 147 0.14 -27.31 6.57
CA SER A 147 -1.00 -27.57 7.46
C SER A 147 -2.08 -26.49 7.42
N ALA A 148 -1.79 -25.34 6.80
CA ALA A 148 -2.70 -24.21 6.70
C ALA A 148 -3.43 -24.20 5.35
N LYS A 149 -4.54 -23.45 5.28
CA LYS A 149 -5.21 -23.19 4.00
C LYS A 149 -4.27 -22.36 3.11
N PRO A 150 -4.15 -22.68 1.80
CA PRO A 150 -3.25 -21.95 0.92
C PRO A 150 -3.44 -20.44 0.94
N TYR A 151 -4.69 -19.96 0.95
CA TYR A 151 -4.96 -18.53 0.93
C TYR A 151 -4.58 -17.82 2.23
N ASP A 152 -4.76 -18.47 3.39
CA ASP A 152 -4.31 -17.91 4.68
C ASP A 152 -2.79 -17.68 4.67
N VAL A 153 -2.02 -18.62 4.12
CA VAL A 153 -0.56 -18.48 4.00
C VAL A 153 -0.19 -17.31 3.09
N LEU A 154 -0.90 -17.12 1.97
CA LEU A 154 -0.64 -16.04 1.02
C LEU A 154 -1.05 -14.67 1.57
N LEU A 155 -2.15 -14.59 2.33
CA LEU A 155 -2.57 -13.37 3.05
C LEU A 155 -1.54 -12.96 4.11
N ASP A 156 -1.08 -13.93 4.90
CA ASP A 156 -0.10 -13.73 5.96
C ASP A 156 1.20 -13.10 5.43
N LEU A 157 1.61 -13.37 4.17
CA LEU A 157 2.79 -12.76 3.56
C LEU A 157 2.74 -11.22 3.52
N PHE A 158 1.56 -10.62 3.42
CA PHE A 158 1.38 -9.17 3.31
C PHE A 158 0.83 -8.54 4.58
N GLU A 159 0.03 -9.30 5.34
CA GLU A 159 -0.58 -8.88 6.59
C GLU A 159 -0.39 -9.97 7.66
N PRO A 160 0.74 -9.97 8.38
CA PRO A 160 1.09 -11.04 9.31
C PRO A 160 0.00 -11.33 10.35
N GLY A 161 -0.38 -12.60 10.47
CA GLY A 161 -1.43 -13.10 11.36
C GLY A 161 -2.84 -13.08 10.76
N SER A 162 -3.03 -12.53 9.56
CA SER A 162 -4.34 -12.52 8.91
C SER A 162 -4.73 -13.88 8.35
N THR A 163 -6.04 -14.16 8.37
CA THR A 163 -6.67 -15.31 7.73
C THR A 163 -7.78 -14.82 6.82
N GLN A 164 -8.18 -15.66 5.86
CA GLN A 164 -9.35 -15.47 5.02
C GLN A 164 -10.59 -15.23 5.89
N GLU A 165 -10.74 -15.96 6.99
CA GLU A 165 -11.88 -15.80 7.88
C GLU A 165 -11.88 -14.43 8.59
N SER A 166 -10.73 -14.00 9.11
CA SER A 166 -10.63 -12.70 9.79
C SER A 166 -10.88 -11.54 8.84
N ILE A 167 -10.34 -11.59 7.62
CA ILE A 167 -10.55 -10.56 6.61
C ILE A 167 -12.00 -10.57 6.11
N ALA A 168 -12.60 -11.74 5.87
CA ALA A 168 -13.99 -11.85 5.45
C ALA A 168 -14.97 -11.23 6.48
N ARG A 169 -14.72 -11.41 7.78
CA ARG A 169 -15.54 -10.77 8.83
C ARG A 169 -15.49 -9.24 8.75
N VAL A 170 -14.29 -8.68 8.62
CA VAL A 170 -14.07 -7.23 8.49
C VAL A 170 -14.72 -6.69 7.21
N PHE A 171 -14.51 -7.39 6.09
CA PHE A 171 -15.05 -6.99 4.78
C PHE A 171 -16.56 -7.13 4.68
N SER A 172 -17.18 -8.07 5.40
CA SER A 172 -18.64 -8.17 5.44
C SER A 172 -19.27 -6.91 6.06
N VAL A 173 -18.68 -6.39 7.14
CA VAL A 173 -19.14 -5.13 7.77
C VAL A 173 -18.88 -3.95 6.84
N MET A 174 -17.65 -3.88 6.28
CA MET A 174 -17.25 -2.83 5.33
C MET A 174 -18.18 -2.74 4.12
N LYS A 175 -18.43 -3.88 3.46
CA LYS A 175 -19.32 -4.00 2.32
C LYS A 175 -20.70 -3.42 2.61
N ALA A 176 -21.29 -3.76 3.76
CA ALA A 176 -22.64 -3.33 4.11
C ALA A 176 -22.78 -1.81 4.18
N TYR A 177 -21.88 -1.12 4.89
CA TYR A 177 -21.97 0.35 4.98
C TYR A 177 -21.51 1.05 3.71
N LEU A 178 -20.55 0.50 2.94
CA LEU A 178 -20.13 1.12 1.68
C LEU A 178 -21.27 1.13 0.66
N VAL A 179 -22.02 0.02 0.57
CA VAL A 179 -23.21 -0.06 -0.28
C VAL A 179 -24.28 0.94 0.19
N ASP A 180 -24.59 0.99 1.49
CA ASP A 180 -25.56 1.95 2.04
C ASP A 180 -25.17 3.42 1.77
N ILE A 181 -23.90 3.79 1.97
CA ILE A 181 -23.40 5.15 1.69
C ILE A 181 -23.50 5.45 0.19
N LEU A 182 -23.10 4.50 -0.67
CA LEU A 182 -23.18 4.66 -2.11
C LEU A 182 -24.63 4.82 -2.61
N GLU A 183 -25.58 4.06 -2.06
CA GLU A 183 -27.00 4.19 -2.37
C GLU A 183 -27.54 5.57 -1.97
N LYS A 184 -27.16 6.08 -0.79
CA LYS A 184 -27.54 7.43 -0.36
C LYS A 184 -26.98 8.51 -1.28
N ILE A 185 -25.70 8.41 -1.66
CA ILE A 185 -25.08 9.32 -2.61
C ILE A 185 -25.78 9.28 -3.98
N ARG A 186 -26.15 8.09 -4.47
CA ARG A 186 -26.88 7.91 -5.74
C ARG A 186 -28.30 8.48 -5.71
N SER A 187 -28.89 8.66 -4.52
CA SER A 187 -30.26 9.16 -4.37
C SER A 187 -30.35 10.69 -4.35
N VAL A 188 -29.22 11.40 -4.36
CA VAL A 188 -29.15 12.86 -4.40
C VAL A 188 -28.42 13.35 -5.66
N PRO A 189 -28.55 14.64 -6.03
CA PRO A 189 -27.78 15.20 -7.14
C PRO A 189 -26.27 15.06 -6.93
N GLN A 190 -25.56 14.68 -7.99
CA GLN A 190 -24.11 14.54 -7.98
C GLN A 190 -23.42 15.91 -7.80
N VAL A 191 -22.25 15.92 -7.16
CA VAL A 191 -21.42 17.12 -7.05
C VAL A 191 -20.74 17.45 -8.38
N ALA A 192 -20.47 18.74 -8.62
CA ALA A 192 -19.77 19.18 -9.82
C ALA A 192 -18.32 18.68 -9.82
N ASP A 193 -17.89 18.13 -10.95
CA ASP A 193 -16.49 17.85 -11.22
C ASP A 193 -15.86 19.08 -11.87
N LEU A 194 -15.01 19.79 -11.12
CA LEU A 194 -14.32 20.99 -11.59
C LEU A 194 -12.86 20.72 -11.94
N CYS A 195 -12.36 19.51 -11.71
CA CYS A 195 -10.95 19.18 -11.88
C CYS A 195 -10.69 18.40 -13.17
N SER A 196 -11.59 17.48 -13.55
CA SER A 196 -11.42 16.67 -14.76
C SER A 196 -11.46 17.52 -16.04
N GLY A 197 -10.50 17.31 -16.93
CA GLY A 197 -10.36 18.05 -18.19
C GLY A 197 -9.68 19.41 -18.05
N ARG A 198 -9.35 19.85 -16.83
CA ARG A 198 -8.68 21.12 -16.58
C ARG A 198 -7.19 20.97 -16.78
N ARG A 199 -6.66 21.66 -17.80
CA ARG A 199 -5.25 21.57 -18.16
C ARG A 199 -4.35 22.38 -17.23
N VAL A 200 -3.37 21.73 -16.62
CA VAL A 200 -2.35 22.33 -15.75
C VAL A 200 -0.97 21.84 -16.18
N ASP A 201 -0.08 22.77 -16.49
CA ASP A 201 1.30 22.47 -16.91
C ASP A 201 2.05 21.63 -15.85
N PRO A 202 2.81 20.59 -16.24
CA PRO A 202 3.57 19.77 -15.30
C PRO A 202 4.49 20.55 -14.36
N ALA A 203 5.11 21.66 -14.81
CA ALA A 203 5.95 22.50 -13.98
C ALA A 203 5.15 23.26 -12.90
N VAL A 204 3.87 23.54 -13.14
CA VAL A 204 2.96 24.08 -12.12
C VAL A 204 2.58 22.99 -11.12
N GLN A 205 2.26 21.78 -11.60
CA GLN A 205 1.99 20.63 -10.74
C GLN A 205 3.20 20.28 -9.85
N GLU A 206 4.42 20.40 -10.35
CA GLU A 206 5.64 20.20 -9.57
C GLU A 206 5.77 21.23 -8.43
N LYS A 207 5.46 22.51 -8.68
CA LYS A 207 5.44 23.54 -7.63
C LYS A 207 4.40 23.23 -6.56
N ILE A 208 3.23 22.73 -6.96
CA ILE A 208 2.18 22.26 -6.05
C ILE A 208 2.68 21.09 -5.20
N SER A 209 3.27 20.06 -5.82
CA SER A 209 3.86 18.92 -5.10
C SER A 209 4.91 19.37 -4.08
N ARG A 210 5.82 20.28 -4.45
CA ARG A 210 6.85 20.82 -3.54
C ARG A 210 6.25 21.61 -2.38
N TYR A 211 5.18 22.37 -2.63
CA TYR A 211 4.43 23.07 -1.59
C TYR A 211 3.82 22.07 -0.60
N LEU A 212 3.14 21.04 -1.10
CA LEU A 212 2.49 20.04 -0.27
C LEU A 212 3.48 19.22 0.55
N MET A 213 4.60 18.79 -0.02
CA MET A 213 5.67 18.10 0.72
C MET A 213 6.12 18.92 1.94
N LYS A 214 6.28 20.23 1.78
CA LYS A 214 6.62 21.12 2.90
C LYS A 214 5.52 21.17 3.94
N VAL A 215 4.26 21.33 3.52
CA VAL A 215 3.10 21.35 4.42
C VAL A 215 2.98 20.04 5.21
N LEU A 216 3.25 18.90 4.58
CA LEU A 216 3.21 17.58 5.21
C LEU A 216 4.46 17.28 6.06
N GLN A 217 5.41 18.21 6.17
CA GLN A 217 6.67 18.03 6.91
C GLN A 217 7.57 16.93 6.35
N TYR A 218 7.47 16.63 5.04
CA TYR A 218 8.41 15.73 4.39
C TYR A 218 9.82 16.36 4.35
N ASP A 219 10.79 15.64 4.91
CA ASP A 219 12.17 16.09 5.00
C ASP A 219 12.92 15.86 3.68
N ARG A 220 13.17 16.96 2.97
CA ARG A 220 13.85 16.96 1.66
C ARG A 220 15.37 16.86 1.76
N GLU A 221 15.94 16.89 2.96
CA GLU A 221 17.35 16.54 3.17
C GLU A 221 17.53 15.02 3.34
N ARG A 222 16.45 14.32 3.71
CA ARG A 222 16.41 12.86 3.90
C ARG A 222 15.65 12.11 2.79
N GLY A 223 15.41 12.79 1.66
CA GLY A 223 14.64 12.25 0.56
C GLY A 223 14.37 13.25 -0.56
N ARG A 224 13.74 12.80 -1.64
CA ARG A 224 13.44 13.62 -2.83
C ARG A 224 12.19 13.13 -3.55
N LEU A 225 11.66 14.03 -4.40
CA LEU A 225 10.55 13.76 -5.33
C LEU A 225 11.07 13.73 -6.77
N ASP A 226 10.66 12.71 -7.50
CA ASP A 226 10.98 12.48 -8.91
C ASP A 226 9.73 12.08 -9.72
N VAL A 227 9.88 11.97 -11.05
CA VAL A 227 8.79 11.55 -11.94
C VAL A 227 9.00 10.11 -12.38
N SER A 228 7.93 9.32 -12.35
CA SER A 228 7.89 7.94 -12.85
C SER A 228 6.56 7.67 -13.57
N ALA A 229 6.45 6.54 -14.25
CA ALA A 229 5.20 6.12 -14.89
C ALA A 229 4.10 5.74 -13.87
N HIS A 230 4.52 5.19 -12.73
CA HIS A 230 3.68 4.78 -11.61
C HIS A 230 4.28 5.33 -10.32
N PRO A 231 3.58 6.21 -9.57
CA PRO A 231 4.04 6.71 -8.29
C PRO A 231 4.37 5.57 -7.31
N PHE A 232 5.44 5.73 -6.55
CA PHE A 232 5.88 4.82 -5.49
C PHE A 232 6.81 5.52 -4.50
N THR A 233 6.98 4.88 -3.34
CA THR A 233 7.95 5.21 -2.30
C THR A 233 8.98 4.10 -2.19
N THR A 234 10.25 4.46 -1.97
CA THR A 234 11.33 3.49 -1.80
C THR A 234 12.34 3.95 -0.75
N THR A 235 12.80 3.00 0.07
CA THR A 235 13.78 3.22 1.13
C THR A 235 15.15 2.73 0.66
N LEU A 236 16.11 3.66 0.55
CA LEU A 236 17.51 3.39 0.22
C LEU A 236 18.40 3.46 1.48
N GLY A 237 17.83 3.90 2.59
CA GLY A 237 18.47 4.03 3.88
C GLY A 237 17.59 4.83 4.84
N ALA A 238 17.97 4.86 6.11
CA ALA A 238 17.22 5.56 7.16
C ALA A 238 17.06 7.07 6.89
N ASP A 239 17.96 7.66 6.11
CA ASP A 239 17.95 9.07 5.71
C ASP A 239 17.89 9.25 4.18
N ASP A 240 17.44 8.24 3.43
CA ASP A 240 17.20 8.35 1.98
C ASP A 240 15.92 7.58 1.61
N VAL A 241 14.78 8.25 1.83
CA VAL A 241 13.46 7.73 1.47
C VAL A 241 12.88 8.56 0.34
N ARG A 242 12.83 7.99 -0.86
CA ARG A 242 12.45 8.71 -2.09
C ARG A 242 11.01 8.43 -2.46
N ILE A 243 10.36 9.43 -3.04
CA ILE A 243 9.01 9.33 -3.57
C ILE A 243 9.01 9.70 -5.06
N THR A 244 8.08 9.13 -5.80
CA THR A 244 7.84 9.50 -7.20
C THR A 244 6.39 9.94 -7.40
N THR A 245 6.14 10.74 -8.43
CA THR A 245 4.79 11.13 -8.84
C THR A 245 4.66 11.09 -10.36
N ARG A 246 3.43 11.30 -10.85
CA ARG A 246 3.12 11.42 -12.27
C ARG A 246 2.27 12.65 -12.51
N TYR A 247 2.68 13.50 -13.44
CA TYR A 247 1.92 14.68 -13.85
C TYR A 247 0.96 14.32 -14.99
N VAL A 248 -0.32 14.56 -14.77
CA VAL A 248 -1.39 14.33 -15.75
C VAL A 248 -1.97 15.69 -16.08
N GLU A 249 -1.73 16.18 -17.29
CA GLU A 249 -2.02 17.57 -17.64
C GLU A 249 -3.49 17.91 -17.50
N ASP A 250 -4.40 17.02 -17.86
CA ASP A 250 -5.85 17.22 -17.83
C ASP A 250 -6.52 16.77 -16.51
N TYR A 251 -5.74 16.36 -15.52
CA TYR A 251 -6.22 16.00 -14.19
C TYR A 251 -5.13 16.19 -13.12
N PHE A 252 -4.87 17.45 -12.76
CA PHE A 252 -3.88 17.80 -11.73
C PHE A 252 -4.10 17.15 -10.34
N PRO A 253 -5.32 16.75 -9.91
CA PRO A 253 -5.47 16.03 -8.66
C PRO A 253 -4.71 14.69 -8.63
N SER A 254 -4.40 14.10 -9.80
CA SER A 254 -3.57 12.90 -9.88
C SER A 254 -2.23 13.11 -9.18
N SER A 255 -1.42 14.08 -9.60
CA SER A 255 -0.10 14.30 -9.00
C SER A 255 -0.20 14.84 -7.59
N LEU A 256 -1.24 15.63 -7.30
CA LEU A 256 -1.52 16.20 -5.99
C LEU A 256 -1.67 15.07 -4.96
N PHE A 257 -2.65 14.18 -5.15
CA PHE A 257 -2.93 13.11 -4.20
C PHE A 257 -1.88 12.00 -4.25
N SER A 258 -1.28 11.70 -5.41
CA SER A 258 -0.14 10.79 -5.46
C SER A 258 1.04 11.31 -4.64
N THR A 259 1.39 12.60 -4.74
CA THR A 259 2.46 13.16 -3.90
C THR A 259 2.12 13.07 -2.41
N MET A 260 0.86 13.33 -2.00
CA MET A 260 0.47 13.21 -0.59
C MET A 260 0.48 11.76 -0.10
N HIS A 261 0.02 10.82 -0.94
CA HIS A 261 0.02 9.39 -0.68
C HIS A 261 1.44 8.87 -0.45
N GLU A 262 2.33 9.09 -1.42
CA GLU A 262 3.73 8.67 -1.30
C GLU A 262 4.47 9.41 -0.18
N SER A 263 4.16 10.69 0.07
CA SER A 263 4.70 11.39 1.24
C SER A 263 4.27 10.70 2.54
N GLY A 264 3.05 10.19 2.64
CA GLY A 264 2.57 9.49 3.83
C GLY A 264 3.29 8.17 4.09
N HIS A 265 3.59 7.41 3.04
CA HIS A 265 4.50 6.26 3.11
C HIS A 265 5.88 6.68 3.60
N ALA A 266 6.48 7.69 2.97
CA ALA A 266 7.82 8.11 3.33
C ALA A 266 7.91 8.69 4.75
N LEU A 267 6.86 9.36 5.24
CA LEU A 267 6.80 9.84 6.62
C LEU A 267 6.81 8.70 7.63
N TYR A 268 6.23 7.54 7.29
CA TYR A 268 6.34 6.35 8.12
C TYR A 268 7.79 5.87 8.16
N GLU A 269 8.39 5.58 7.01
CA GLU A 269 9.76 5.09 6.87
C GLU A 269 10.78 6.01 7.59
N LEU A 270 10.68 7.33 7.36
CA LEU A 270 11.53 8.33 8.00
C LEU A 270 11.33 8.46 9.52
N GLY A 271 10.21 7.94 10.04
CA GLY A 271 9.82 7.94 11.45
C GLY A 271 10.12 6.62 12.18
N ILE A 272 10.57 5.58 11.49
CA ILE A 272 10.93 4.31 12.12
C ILE A 272 12.23 4.46 12.91
N ASP A 273 12.16 4.15 14.21
CA ASP A 273 13.31 4.18 15.12
C ASP A 273 13.18 3.12 16.23
N PRO A 274 13.45 1.84 15.92
CA PRO A 274 13.34 0.76 16.90
C PRO A 274 14.42 0.79 17.99
N GLY A 275 15.29 1.81 17.99
CA GLY A 275 16.43 1.96 18.88
C GLY A 275 17.77 1.85 18.12
N PRO A 276 18.85 2.51 18.61
CA PRO A 276 20.15 2.56 17.93
C PRO A 276 20.72 1.20 17.52
N GLU A 277 20.49 0.20 18.36
CA GLU A 277 20.99 -1.17 18.24
C GLU A 277 20.40 -1.91 17.03
N PHE A 278 19.13 -1.62 16.69
CA PHE A 278 18.37 -2.30 15.64
C PHE A 278 18.19 -1.45 14.37
N ARG A 279 18.81 -0.26 14.29
CA ARG A 279 18.80 0.51 13.04
C ARG A 279 19.45 -0.27 11.90
N GLY A 280 18.85 -0.22 10.71
CA GLY A 280 19.31 -0.97 9.52
C GLY A 280 19.10 -2.48 9.60
N THR A 281 18.26 -2.94 10.53
CA THR A 281 17.82 -4.35 10.64
C THR A 281 16.37 -4.46 10.19
N LYS A 282 15.87 -5.68 9.99
CA LYS A 282 14.45 -5.92 9.66
C LYS A 282 13.45 -5.44 10.72
N LEU A 283 13.90 -5.19 11.96
CA LEU A 283 13.05 -4.56 12.97
C LEU A 283 12.73 -3.10 12.61
N ALA A 284 13.62 -2.46 11.83
CA ALA A 284 13.49 -1.10 11.33
C ALA A 284 12.71 -1.01 10.00
N ASP A 285 11.91 -2.03 9.67
CA ASP A 285 11.00 -2.03 8.52
C ASP A 285 9.54 -1.82 8.97
N ALA A 286 8.68 -1.45 8.04
CA ALA A 286 7.24 -1.32 8.27
C ALA A 286 6.59 -2.60 8.79
N ALA A 287 5.65 -2.48 9.74
CA ALA A 287 5.02 -3.62 10.41
C ALA A 287 4.24 -4.55 9.46
N SER A 288 3.62 -3.98 8.42
CA SER A 288 2.96 -4.70 7.32
C SER A 288 2.61 -3.76 6.18
N MET A 289 2.16 -4.32 5.06
CA MET A 289 1.67 -3.51 3.94
C MET A 289 0.42 -2.71 4.31
N ALA A 290 -0.50 -3.25 5.14
CA ALA A 290 -1.68 -2.48 5.53
C ALA A 290 -1.35 -1.35 6.50
N ILE A 291 -0.42 -1.54 7.45
CA ILE A 291 0.03 -0.46 8.31
C ILE A 291 0.75 0.60 7.46
N HIS A 292 1.56 0.20 6.50
CA HIS A 292 2.23 1.13 5.60
C HIS A 292 1.23 1.93 4.75
N GLU A 293 0.21 1.28 4.17
CA GLU A 293 -0.91 1.92 3.46
C GLU A 293 -1.76 2.81 4.38
N SER A 294 -1.89 2.47 5.67
CA SER A 294 -2.63 3.33 6.59
C SER A 294 -2.01 4.73 6.72
N GLN A 295 -0.68 4.82 6.57
CA GLN A 295 0.02 6.10 6.65
C GLN A 295 -0.18 6.90 5.36
N SER A 296 -0.09 6.27 4.18
CA SER A 296 -0.41 6.97 2.93
C SER A 296 -1.85 7.45 2.89
N ARG A 297 -2.81 6.63 3.31
CA ARG A 297 -4.24 6.99 3.35
C ARG A 297 -4.59 8.00 4.43
N MET A 298 -3.89 8.01 5.56
CA MET A 298 -4.02 9.07 6.55
C MET A 298 -3.71 10.43 5.93
N TRP A 299 -2.58 10.55 5.25
CA TRP A 299 -2.13 11.82 4.68
C TRP A 299 -2.86 12.21 3.40
N GLU A 300 -3.14 11.25 2.51
CA GLU A 300 -3.88 11.48 1.26
C GLU A 300 -5.35 11.83 1.55
N ASN A 301 -6.05 10.98 2.30
CA ASN A 301 -7.52 11.00 2.36
C ASN A 301 -8.04 11.72 3.60
N ILE A 302 -7.61 11.27 4.79
CA ILE A 302 -8.12 11.81 6.05
C ILE A 302 -7.69 13.26 6.22
N VAL A 303 -6.41 13.56 5.98
CA VAL A 303 -5.88 14.94 6.01
C VAL A 303 -6.10 15.63 4.67
N GLY A 304 -5.52 15.09 3.59
CA GLY A 304 -5.41 15.78 2.30
C GLY A 304 -6.70 15.97 1.53
N ARG A 305 -7.76 15.19 1.80
CA ARG A 305 -9.10 15.39 1.23
C ARG A 305 -10.09 16.00 2.23
N SER A 306 -9.63 16.46 3.39
CA SER A 306 -10.48 17.16 4.36
C SER A 306 -10.74 18.62 3.99
N GLU A 307 -11.91 19.13 4.37
CA GLU A 307 -12.18 20.57 4.27
C GLU A 307 -11.19 21.39 5.11
N ALA A 308 -10.88 20.94 6.33
CA ALA A 308 -9.96 21.61 7.24
C ALA A 308 -8.62 21.91 6.57
N PHE A 309 -8.01 20.91 5.91
CA PHE A 309 -6.74 21.11 5.22
C PHE A 309 -6.83 22.19 4.14
N TRP A 310 -7.90 22.18 3.35
CA TRP A 310 -8.04 23.11 2.24
C TRP A 310 -8.37 24.55 2.65
N GLN A 311 -8.95 24.78 3.85
CA GLN A 311 -9.23 26.13 4.36
C GLN A 311 -7.98 27.02 4.35
N LYS A 312 -6.83 26.49 4.76
CA LYS A 312 -5.56 27.24 4.75
C LYS A 312 -4.82 27.15 3.42
N HIS A 313 -4.84 25.98 2.80
CA HIS A 313 -3.93 25.67 1.69
C HIS A 313 -4.49 25.98 0.31
N PHE A 314 -5.82 26.01 0.14
CA PHE A 314 -6.45 26.30 -1.16
C PHE A 314 -6.04 27.65 -1.77
N PRO A 315 -5.94 28.77 -1.02
CA PRO A 315 -5.50 30.04 -1.60
C PRO A 315 -4.10 29.97 -2.24
N ALA A 316 -3.17 29.22 -1.65
CA ALA A 316 -1.84 29.04 -2.20
C ALA A 316 -1.87 28.18 -3.48
N ILE A 317 -2.68 27.12 -3.49
CA ILE A 317 -2.85 26.27 -4.68
C ILE A 317 -3.56 27.03 -5.80
N SER A 318 -4.64 27.76 -5.50
CA SER A 318 -5.34 28.60 -6.47
C SER A 318 -4.41 29.63 -7.11
N ALA A 319 -3.54 30.27 -6.33
CA ALA A 319 -2.52 31.19 -6.85
C ALA A 319 -1.50 30.51 -7.78
N LEU A 320 -1.13 29.25 -7.51
CA LEU A 320 -0.26 28.47 -8.38
C LEU A 320 -0.96 28.02 -9.67
N LEU A 321 -2.26 27.68 -9.59
CA LEU A 321 -3.07 27.28 -10.73
C LEU A 321 -3.32 28.44 -11.71
N GLY A 322 -3.37 29.69 -11.21
CA GLY A 322 -3.60 30.87 -12.05
C GLY A 322 -4.94 30.79 -12.79
N GLU A 323 -4.94 31.01 -14.10
CA GLU A 323 -6.14 30.89 -14.96
C GLU A 323 -6.78 29.49 -14.87
N ALA A 324 -5.96 28.45 -14.69
CA ALA A 324 -6.50 27.10 -14.50
C ALA A 324 -7.32 27.01 -13.21
N GLY A 325 -7.14 27.88 -12.21
CA GLY A 325 -7.94 27.88 -10.98
C GLY A 325 -9.25 28.67 -11.09
N GLU A 326 -9.55 29.33 -12.22
CA GLU A 326 -10.73 30.18 -12.35
C GLU A 326 -12.04 29.40 -12.16
N GLY A 327 -12.96 30.00 -11.42
CA GLY A 327 -14.26 29.43 -11.07
C GLY A 327 -14.22 28.38 -9.97
N MET A 328 -13.05 28.10 -9.38
CA MET A 328 -12.91 27.22 -8.22
C MET A 328 -12.68 28.03 -6.95
N ASP A 329 -13.46 27.73 -5.92
CA ASP A 329 -13.21 28.12 -4.53
C ASP A 329 -12.88 26.90 -3.68
N CYS A 330 -12.54 27.11 -2.40
CA CYS A 330 -12.18 26.02 -1.50
C CYS A 330 -13.31 24.98 -1.38
N VAL A 331 -14.57 25.43 -1.26
CA VAL A 331 -15.72 24.55 -1.04
C VAL A 331 -15.97 23.67 -2.28
N SER A 332 -16.00 24.28 -3.46
CA SER A 332 -16.22 23.60 -4.73
C SER A 332 -15.07 22.67 -5.09
N PHE A 333 -13.82 23.04 -4.78
CA PHE A 333 -12.68 22.16 -4.91
C PHE A 333 -12.77 20.94 -4.00
N VAL A 334 -13.05 21.14 -2.70
CA VAL A 334 -13.22 20.04 -1.73
C VAL A 334 -14.34 19.09 -2.18
N LYS A 335 -15.46 19.61 -2.69
CA LYS A 335 -16.53 18.78 -3.26
C LYS A 335 -16.05 18.01 -4.49
N SER A 336 -15.35 18.66 -5.42
CA SER A 336 -14.86 18.05 -6.65
C SER A 336 -13.86 16.91 -6.39
N VAL A 337 -12.92 17.06 -5.46
CA VAL A 337 -11.93 16.02 -5.14
C VAL A 337 -12.45 14.89 -4.26
N ASN A 338 -13.68 15.04 -3.75
CA ASN A 338 -14.43 14.03 -3.01
C ASN A 338 -15.70 13.61 -3.77
N LYS A 339 -15.71 13.78 -5.09
CA LYS A 339 -16.76 13.21 -5.93
C LYS A 339 -16.73 11.68 -5.82
N VAL A 340 -17.91 11.07 -5.73
CA VAL A 340 -18.09 9.63 -5.59
C VAL A 340 -18.83 9.14 -6.81
N GLU A 341 -18.20 8.25 -7.56
CA GLU A 341 -18.77 7.71 -8.79
C GLU A 341 -18.26 6.28 -8.98
N PRO A 342 -19.15 5.28 -9.00
CA PRO A 342 -18.77 3.92 -9.30
C PRO A 342 -18.09 3.84 -10.67
N SER A 343 -16.84 3.40 -10.66
CA SER A 343 -15.99 3.32 -11.83
C SER A 343 -15.48 1.89 -12.01
N LEU A 344 -14.76 1.64 -13.11
CA LEU A 344 -14.17 0.34 -13.37
C LEU A 344 -12.78 0.23 -12.74
N ILE A 345 -12.02 1.33 -12.70
CA ILE A 345 -10.59 1.32 -12.41
C ILE A 345 -10.33 1.57 -10.92
N ARG A 346 -9.83 0.55 -10.21
CA ARG A 346 -9.59 0.56 -8.76
C ARG A 346 -8.65 1.69 -8.34
N THR A 347 -7.56 1.91 -9.07
CA THR A 347 -6.56 2.94 -8.74
C THR A 347 -7.10 4.37 -8.92
N GLU A 348 -8.24 4.52 -9.57
CA GLU A 348 -8.90 5.81 -9.85
C GLU A 348 -10.22 5.95 -9.07
N ALA A 349 -10.57 4.96 -8.23
CA ALA A 349 -11.81 4.95 -7.47
C ALA A 349 -11.76 5.93 -6.28
N ASP A 350 -12.92 6.48 -5.95
CA ASP A 350 -13.12 7.35 -4.79
C ASP A 350 -13.08 6.57 -3.46
N GLU A 351 -13.01 7.27 -2.33
CA GLU A 351 -12.86 6.63 -1.01
C GLU A 351 -14.02 5.71 -0.61
N VAL A 352 -15.22 5.92 -1.16
CA VAL A 352 -16.40 5.08 -0.86
C VAL A 352 -16.36 3.82 -1.72
N THR A 353 -16.09 3.96 -3.02
CA THR A 353 -16.16 2.83 -3.96
C THR A 353 -14.90 1.96 -3.95
N TYR A 354 -13.74 2.53 -3.59
CA TYR A 354 -12.44 1.84 -3.58
C TYR A 354 -12.45 0.51 -2.81
N GLY A 355 -13.07 0.48 -1.63
CA GLY A 355 -13.17 -0.73 -0.81
C GLY A 355 -13.92 -1.87 -1.49
N LEU A 356 -14.94 -1.56 -2.31
CA LEU A 356 -15.73 -2.55 -3.04
C LEU A 356 -14.90 -3.23 -4.14
N HIS A 357 -13.96 -2.52 -4.78
CA HIS A 357 -13.01 -3.11 -5.72
C HIS A 357 -12.09 -4.13 -5.06
N VAL A 358 -11.63 -3.83 -3.85
CA VAL A 358 -10.74 -4.72 -3.06
C VAL A 358 -11.52 -5.96 -2.60
N ILE A 359 -12.74 -5.77 -2.09
CA ILE A 359 -13.63 -6.87 -1.68
C ILE A 359 -13.91 -7.81 -2.85
N ALA A 360 -14.18 -7.27 -4.04
CA ALA A 360 -14.39 -8.08 -5.24
C ALA A 360 -13.20 -9.02 -5.53
N ARG A 361 -11.97 -8.50 -5.44
CA ARG A 361 -10.73 -9.26 -5.69
C ARG A 361 -10.48 -10.29 -4.60
N PHE A 362 -10.65 -9.92 -3.34
CA PHE A 362 -10.53 -10.84 -2.20
C PHE A 362 -11.51 -12.02 -2.33
N GLU A 363 -12.77 -11.75 -2.66
CA GLU A 363 -13.76 -12.82 -2.83
C GLU A 363 -13.46 -13.72 -4.06
N ILE A 364 -12.85 -13.17 -5.13
CA ILE A 364 -12.38 -13.97 -6.29
C ILE A 364 -11.19 -14.84 -5.90
N GLU A 365 -10.17 -14.26 -5.26
CA GLU A 365 -8.97 -14.99 -4.83
C GLU A 365 -9.34 -16.11 -3.84
N SER A 366 -10.18 -15.81 -2.86
CA SER A 366 -10.72 -16.79 -1.92
C SER A 366 -11.35 -17.98 -2.67
N ALA A 367 -12.22 -17.72 -3.65
CA ALA A 367 -12.85 -18.78 -4.42
C ALA A 367 -11.85 -19.57 -5.31
N LEU A 368 -10.82 -18.90 -5.86
CA LEU A 368 -9.76 -19.54 -6.63
C LEU A 368 -8.94 -20.52 -5.77
N PHE A 369 -8.53 -20.09 -4.57
CA PHE A 369 -7.67 -20.91 -3.71
C PHE A 369 -8.44 -22.01 -2.96
N ASP A 370 -9.71 -21.79 -2.66
CA ASP A 370 -10.61 -22.83 -2.13
C ASP A 370 -11.12 -23.80 -3.23
N GLY A 371 -10.83 -23.51 -4.51
CA GLY A 371 -11.15 -24.38 -5.64
C GLY A 371 -12.62 -24.32 -6.09
N THR A 372 -13.40 -23.37 -5.58
CA THR A 372 -14.81 -23.17 -5.96
C THR A 372 -14.98 -22.31 -7.22
N LEU A 373 -13.91 -21.63 -7.66
CA LEU A 373 -13.83 -20.90 -8.93
C LEU A 373 -12.65 -21.42 -9.76
N LYS A 374 -12.88 -21.68 -11.05
CA LYS A 374 -11.81 -21.97 -12.00
C LYS A 374 -11.30 -20.69 -12.66
N VAL A 375 -10.05 -20.70 -13.11
CA VAL A 375 -9.44 -19.55 -13.79
C VAL A 375 -10.22 -19.15 -15.05
N GLU A 376 -10.77 -20.12 -15.78
CA GLU A 376 -11.56 -19.87 -16.99
C GLU A 376 -12.84 -19.06 -16.75
N ASP A 377 -13.39 -19.14 -15.54
CA ASP A 377 -14.65 -18.49 -15.16
C ASP A 377 -14.42 -17.09 -14.56
N ILE A 378 -13.16 -16.65 -14.39
CA ILE A 378 -12.81 -15.35 -13.81
C ILE A 378 -13.50 -14.18 -14.53
N PRO A 379 -13.52 -14.07 -15.87
CA PRO A 379 -14.16 -12.93 -16.53
C PRO A 379 -15.64 -12.80 -16.16
N ALA A 380 -16.38 -13.91 -16.15
CA ALA A 380 -17.80 -13.91 -15.79
C ALA A 380 -18.01 -13.56 -14.31
N ALA A 381 -17.23 -14.19 -13.41
CA ALA A 381 -17.30 -13.93 -11.97
C ALA A 381 -16.94 -12.47 -11.62
N TRP A 382 -15.94 -11.91 -12.31
CA TRP A 382 -15.54 -10.51 -12.17
C TRP A 382 -16.67 -9.56 -12.57
N ASN A 383 -17.23 -9.77 -13.75
CA ASN A 383 -18.29 -8.91 -14.29
C ASN A 383 -19.53 -8.94 -13.39
N GLU A 384 -19.90 -10.12 -12.89
CA GLU A 384 -21.01 -10.26 -11.93
C GLU A 384 -20.74 -9.54 -10.61
N LYS A 385 -19.53 -9.66 -10.05
CA LYS A 385 -19.17 -8.93 -8.83
C LYS A 385 -19.21 -7.41 -9.02
N TYR A 386 -18.67 -6.90 -10.13
CA TYR A 386 -18.69 -5.47 -10.42
C TYR A 386 -20.12 -4.94 -10.64
N ARG A 387 -20.98 -5.71 -11.31
CA ARG A 387 -22.40 -5.38 -11.44
C ARG A 387 -23.08 -5.36 -10.07
N THR A 388 -22.90 -6.38 -9.25
CA THR A 388 -23.58 -6.49 -7.95
C THR A 388 -23.07 -5.48 -6.93
N LEU A 389 -21.75 -5.24 -6.86
CA LEU A 389 -21.16 -4.37 -5.84
C LEU A 389 -21.20 -2.89 -6.24
N LEU A 390 -20.89 -2.59 -7.49
CA LEU A 390 -20.70 -1.22 -7.98
C LEU A 390 -21.82 -0.78 -8.91
N GLY A 391 -22.66 -1.68 -9.43
CA GLY A 391 -23.70 -1.33 -10.41
C GLY A 391 -23.15 -0.87 -11.75
N VAL A 392 -21.95 -1.34 -12.13
CA VAL A 392 -21.29 -0.97 -13.40
C VAL A 392 -21.17 -2.18 -14.30
N GLU A 393 -21.38 -1.98 -15.61
CA GLU A 393 -21.14 -2.99 -16.62
C GLU A 393 -19.69 -2.93 -17.09
N VAL A 394 -19.04 -4.09 -17.14
CA VAL A 394 -17.67 -4.24 -17.62
C VAL A 394 -17.70 -4.48 -19.12
N PRO A 395 -17.21 -3.53 -19.95
CA PRO A 395 -17.34 -3.62 -21.40
C PRO A 395 -16.31 -4.55 -22.05
N ASP A 396 -15.19 -4.82 -21.39
CA ASP A 396 -14.07 -5.61 -21.90
C ASP A 396 -13.14 -6.09 -20.77
N ASP A 397 -12.31 -7.09 -21.06
CA ASP A 397 -11.41 -7.68 -20.08
C ASP A 397 -10.31 -6.72 -19.62
N ARG A 398 -9.88 -5.79 -20.49
CA ARG A 398 -8.84 -4.80 -20.14
C ARG A 398 -9.26 -3.84 -19.02
N ARG A 399 -10.56 -3.51 -18.95
CA ARG A 399 -11.18 -2.74 -17.84
C ARG A 399 -11.80 -3.67 -16.80
N GLY A 400 -11.94 -4.95 -17.12
CA GLY A 400 -12.36 -6.04 -16.24
C GLY A 400 -11.20 -6.75 -15.56
N CYS A 401 -11.19 -8.08 -15.64
CA CYS A 401 -10.27 -8.95 -14.91
C CYS A 401 -8.78 -8.79 -15.25
N LEU A 402 -8.41 -8.17 -16.38
CA LEU A 402 -7.02 -7.88 -16.76
C LEU A 402 -6.55 -6.50 -16.27
N GLN A 403 -7.38 -5.75 -15.56
CA GLN A 403 -7.09 -4.38 -15.17
C GLN A 403 -5.83 -4.25 -14.32
N ASP A 404 -5.63 -5.14 -13.34
CA ASP A 404 -4.51 -5.10 -12.40
C ASP A 404 -3.44 -6.12 -12.75
N VAL A 405 -2.18 -5.80 -12.43
CA VAL A 405 -1.01 -6.62 -12.72
C VAL A 405 -0.77 -7.72 -11.68
N HIS A 406 -1.33 -7.60 -10.47
CA HIS A 406 -0.96 -8.38 -9.28
C HIS A 406 -1.00 -9.90 -9.49
N TRP A 407 -2.03 -10.44 -10.14
CA TRP A 407 -2.11 -11.87 -10.40
C TRP A 407 -1.06 -12.37 -11.40
N SER A 408 -0.65 -11.52 -12.34
CA SER A 408 0.39 -11.88 -13.31
C SER A 408 1.76 -12.05 -12.66
N MET A 409 2.06 -11.30 -11.59
CA MET A 409 3.27 -11.43 -10.78
C MET A 409 3.14 -12.46 -9.63
N GLY A 410 1.94 -13.04 -9.46
CA GLY A 410 1.66 -13.99 -8.38
C GLY A 410 1.49 -13.34 -7.00
N ALA A 411 1.16 -12.05 -6.92
CA ALA A 411 0.89 -11.33 -5.68
C ALA A 411 -0.53 -11.57 -5.15
N PHE A 412 -0.88 -12.85 -4.94
CA PHE A 412 -2.16 -13.26 -4.37
C PHE A 412 -2.17 -13.02 -2.85
N GLY A 413 -3.28 -12.55 -2.30
CA GLY A 413 -3.38 -12.14 -0.89
C GLY A 413 -2.90 -10.71 -0.63
N TYR A 414 -2.41 -10.00 -1.66
CA TYR A 414 -1.95 -8.61 -1.52
C TYR A 414 -3.12 -7.64 -1.37
N PHE A 415 -4.16 -7.75 -2.23
CA PHE A 415 -5.20 -6.72 -2.33
C PHE A 415 -5.87 -6.31 -1.01
N PRO A 416 -6.15 -7.23 -0.06
CA PRO A 416 -6.74 -6.87 1.22
C PRO A 416 -5.96 -5.79 1.99
N SER A 417 -4.63 -5.74 1.86
CA SER A 417 -3.79 -4.74 2.52
C SER A 417 -4.22 -3.31 2.19
N TYR A 418 -4.69 -3.04 0.97
CA TYR A 418 -5.18 -1.73 0.57
C TYR A 418 -6.43 -1.29 1.34
N ALA A 419 -7.41 -2.19 1.51
CA ALA A 419 -8.63 -1.86 2.24
C ALA A 419 -8.38 -1.79 3.75
N LEU A 420 -7.57 -2.71 4.28
CA LEU A 420 -7.15 -2.69 5.69
C LEU A 420 -6.41 -1.39 6.05
N GLY A 421 -5.58 -0.86 5.14
CA GLY A 421 -4.94 0.45 5.32
C GLY A 421 -5.93 1.58 5.60
N ASN A 422 -7.04 1.67 4.85
CA ASN A 422 -8.09 2.66 5.12
C ASN A 422 -8.72 2.48 6.51
N LEU A 423 -8.93 1.23 6.94
CA LEU A 423 -9.52 0.94 8.25
C LEU A 423 -8.57 1.33 9.39
N TYR A 424 -7.29 0.95 9.28
CA TYR A 424 -6.25 1.35 10.23
C TYR A 424 -6.12 2.87 10.29
N ALA A 425 -6.09 3.55 9.14
CA ALA A 425 -5.98 5.01 9.08
C ALA A 425 -7.13 5.68 9.83
N ALA A 426 -8.36 5.25 9.60
CA ALA A 426 -9.53 5.81 10.28
C ALA A 426 -9.56 5.53 11.78
N GLN A 427 -9.08 4.36 12.21
CA GLN A 427 -9.02 4.01 13.63
C GLN A 427 -7.88 4.76 14.35
N PHE A 428 -6.72 4.94 13.71
CA PHE A 428 -5.66 5.81 14.22
C PHE A 428 -6.12 7.27 14.28
N TRP A 429 -6.86 7.75 13.28
CA TRP A 429 -7.44 9.09 13.29
C TRP A 429 -8.42 9.27 14.44
N ALA A 430 -9.30 8.28 14.67
CA ALA A 430 -10.22 8.32 15.79
C ALA A 430 -9.48 8.41 17.14
N ALA A 431 -8.42 7.61 17.33
CA ALA A 431 -7.59 7.68 18.54
C ALA A 431 -6.90 9.05 18.69
N LEU A 432 -6.33 9.59 17.61
CA LEU A 432 -5.74 10.93 17.59
C LEU A 432 -6.76 12.01 17.97
N THR A 433 -7.96 12.00 17.40
CA THR A 433 -8.99 13.02 17.72
C THR A 433 -9.49 12.96 19.16
N ILE A 434 -9.40 11.79 19.81
CA ILE A 434 -9.71 11.65 21.24
C ILE A 434 -8.59 12.26 22.10
N GLU A 435 -7.33 11.99 21.74
CA GLU A 435 -6.16 12.51 22.48
C GLU A 435 -5.90 14.01 22.22
N VAL A 436 -6.25 14.51 21.03
CA VAL A 436 -6.06 15.89 20.57
C VAL A 436 -7.38 16.43 19.98
N PRO A 437 -8.33 16.87 20.83
CA PRO A 437 -9.67 17.25 20.37
C PRO A 437 -9.75 18.44 19.40
N ASP A 438 -8.72 19.30 19.37
CA ASP A 438 -8.64 20.47 18.50
C ASP A 438 -7.84 20.23 17.21
N ILE A 439 -7.48 18.97 16.89
CA ILE A 439 -6.62 18.64 15.75
C ILE A 439 -7.14 19.16 14.41
N GLU A 440 -8.45 19.08 14.15
CA GLU A 440 -9.03 19.60 12.91
C GLU A 440 -8.89 21.13 12.81
N ALA A 441 -8.96 21.85 13.94
CA ALA A 441 -8.75 23.29 13.98
C ALA A 441 -7.29 23.68 13.75
N GLN A 442 -6.34 22.87 14.25
CA GLN A 442 -4.91 23.04 13.95
C GLN A 442 -4.61 22.83 12.46
N ILE A 443 -5.18 21.78 11.86
CA ILE A 443 -5.08 21.54 10.41
C ILE A 443 -5.69 22.71 9.62
N ALA A 444 -6.86 23.23 10.04
CA ALA A 444 -7.48 24.41 9.45
C ALA A 444 -6.63 25.69 9.57
N ALA A 445 -5.77 25.78 10.58
CA ALA A 445 -4.78 26.85 10.71
C ALA A 445 -3.52 26.64 9.85
N GLY A 446 -3.36 25.45 9.25
CA GLY A 446 -2.22 25.03 8.44
C GLY A 446 -1.11 24.30 9.19
N ASP A 447 -1.40 23.83 10.42
CA ASP A 447 -0.45 23.07 11.22
C ASP A 447 -0.79 21.58 11.20
N THR A 448 0.07 20.81 10.56
CA THR A 448 0.01 19.34 10.47
C THR A 448 1.02 18.66 11.40
N SER A 449 1.84 19.42 12.13
CA SER A 449 2.95 18.90 12.91
C SER A 449 2.49 17.98 14.04
N MET A 450 1.34 18.26 14.64
CA MET A 450 0.74 17.43 15.68
C MET A 450 0.28 16.06 15.15
N VAL A 451 -0.24 16.00 13.91
CA VAL A 451 -0.58 14.72 13.28
C VAL A 451 0.68 13.87 13.14
N LEU A 452 1.75 14.46 12.59
CA LEU A 452 3.01 13.75 12.39
C LEU A 452 3.68 13.34 13.70
N SER A 453 3.72 14.22 14.71
CA SER A 453 4.35 13.92 15.99
C SER A 453 3.64 12.78 16.72
N TRP A 454 2.30 12.76 16.68
CA TRP A 454 1.50 11.68 17.25
C TRP A 454 1.75 10.35 16.53
N LEU A 455 1.72 10.35 15.18
CA LEU A 455 2.00 9.15 14.39
C LEU A 455 3.42 8.63 14.63
N ARG A 456 4.42 9.53 14.72
CA ARG A 456 5.80 9.16 15.05
C ARG A 456 5.87 8.41 16.38
N GLN A 457 5.25 8.97 17.41
CA GLN A 457 5.31 8.43 18.76
C GLN A 457 4.55 7.11 18.91
N LYS A 458 3.40 6.98 18.23
CA LYS A 458 2.45 5.88 18.46
C LYS A 458 2.59 4.75 17.44
N VAL A 459 2.96 5.08 16.20
CA VAL A 459 2.99 4.13 15.08
C VAL A 459 4.41 3.98 14.55
N HIS A 460 5.04 5.07 14.11
CA HIS A 460 6.25 4.98 13.28
C HIS A 460 7.44 4.41 14.03
N VAL A 461 7.71 4.91 15.24
CA VAL A 461 8.87 4.53 16.07
C VAL A 461 9.01 3.02 16.28
N HIS A 462 7.91 2.27 16.15
CA HIS A 462 7.90 0.84 16.41
C HIS A 462 8.48 -0.01 15.28
N GLY A 463 8.50 0.46 14.03
CA GLY A 463 8.82 -0.40 12.89
C GLY A 463 8.03 -1.71 12.97
N SER A 464 8.73 -2.84 12.90
CA SER A 464 8.16 -4.20 12.97
C SER A 464 8.15 -4.81 14.37
N ARG A 465 8.30 -3.99 15.43
CA ARG A 465 8.29 -4.45 16.83
C ARG A 465 7.01 -5.19 17.22
N TYR A 466 5.89 -4.77 16.67
CA TYR A 466 4.58 -5.35 16.95
C TYR A 466 3.97 -5.92 15.67
N GLN A 467 3.25 -7.03 15.77
CA GLN A 467 2.38 -7.45 14.67
C GLN A 467 1.27 -6.39 14.46
N PRO A 468 0.69 -6.27 13.25
CA PRO A 468 -0.30 -5.23 12.95
C PRO A 468 -1.49 -5.18 13.93
N GLY A 469 -2.01 -6.36 14.31
CA GLY A 469 -3.08 -6.49 15.30
C GLY A 469 -2.69 -6.03 16.70
N GLU A 470 -1.45 -6.28 17.13
CA GLU A 470 -0.92 -5.82 18.40
C GLU A 470 -0.67 -4.31 18.38
N LEU A 471 -0.16 -3.78 17.27
CA LEU A 471 0.12 -2.36 17.09
C LEU A 471 -1.16 -1.53 17.17
N VAL A 472 -2.22 -1.91 16.44
CA VAL A 472 -3.49 -1.18 16.50
C VAL A 472 -4.08 -1.21 17.91
N GLN A 473 -4.06 -2.37 18.58
CA GLN A 473 -4.56 -2.48 19.94
C GLN A 473 -3.76 -1.62 20.93
N LYS A 474 -2.44 -1.57 20.77
CA LYS A 474 -1.56 -0.73 21.58
C LYS A 474 -1.84 0.76 21.38
N VAL A 475 -2.08 1.18 20.15
CA VAL A 475 -2.28 2.59 19.79
C VAL A 475 -3.68 3.08 20.14
N THR A 476 -4.70 2.25 19.93
CA THR A 476 -6.11 2.68 19.96
C THR A 476 -6.88 2.08 21.13
N GLY A 477 -6.28 1.15 21.88
CA GLY A 477 -6.91 0.43 22.99
C GLY A 477 -7.86 -0.69 22.58
N SER A 478 -7.99 -0.99 21.28
CA SER A 478 -8.93 -1.97 20.75
C SER A 478 -8.40 -2.65 19.47
N PRO A 479 -8.85 -3.89 19.17
CA PRO A 479 -8.55 -4.54 17.89
C PRO A 479 -9.05 -3.71 16.70
N LEU A 480 -8.60 -4.05 15.48
CA LEU A 480 -9.09 -3.42 14.26
C LEU A 480 -10.62 -3.53 14.17
N ASP A 481 -11.31 -2.39 14.06
CA ASP A 481 -12.76 -2.30 13.99
C ASP A 481 -13.19 -1.41 12.81
N PRO A 482 -13.82 -2.00 11.77
CA PRO A 482 -14.25 -1.25 10.58
C PRO A 482 -15.29 -0.15 10.86
N VAL A 483 -15.89 -0.10 12.05
CA VAL A 483 -16.82 0.97 12.45
C VAL A 483 -16.19 2.36 12.43
N TRP A 484 -14.88 2.48 12.65
CA TRP A 484 -14.21 3.77 12.64
C TRP A 484 -14.15 4.38 11.25
N PHE A 485 -13.92 3.55 10.22
CA PHE A 485 -13.98 4.00 8.83
C PHE A 485 -15.42 4.31 8.39
N GLU A 486 -16.40 3.53 8.86
CA GLU A 486 -17.82 3.86 8.64
C GLU A 486 -18.16 5.25 9.19
N LYS A 487 -17.81 5.53 10.45
CA LYS A 487 -18.06 6.84 11.08
C LYS A 487 -17.40 7.97 10.31
N TYR A 488 -16.15 7.79 9.90
CA TYR A 488 -15.41 8.74 9.08
C TYR A 488 -16.13 9.03 7.75
N LEU A 489 -16.45 7.99 6.97
CA LEU A 489 -17.10 8.15 5.67
C LEU A 489 -18.49 8.78 5.83
N ARG A 490 -19.30 8.31 6.77
CA ARG A 490 -20.64 8.88 7.01
C ARG A 490 -20.57 10.36 7.37
N ALA A 491 -19.69 10.73 8.30
CA ALA A 491 -19.55 12.12 8.73
C ALA A 491 -19.05 13.05 7.61
N LYS A 492 -18.17 12.54 6.74
CA LYS A 492 -17.63 13.29 5.60
C LYS A 492 -18.66 13.42 4.47
N TYR A 493 -19.21 12.30 4.02
CA TYR A 493 -20.05 12.26 2.83
C TYR A 493 -21.47 12.77 3.06
N SER A 494 -22.01 12.72 4.29
CA SER A 494 -23.28 13.39 4.60
C SER A 494 -23.16 14.92 4.50
N ARG A 495 -22.01 15.52 4.86
CA ARG A 495 -21.78 16.96 4.68
C ARG A 495 -21.65 17.36 3.21
N ILE A 496 -21.04 16.51 2.40
CA ILE A 496 -20.79 16.78 0.96
C ILE A 496 -22.08 16.64 0.15
N TYR A 497 -22.85 15.57 0.40
CA TYR A 497 -24.02 15.17 -0.40
C TYR A 497 -25.38 15.50 0.25
N GLY A 498 -25.42 15.78 1.56
CA GLY A 498 -26.62 16.22 2.26
C GLY A 498 -27.67 15.12 2.51
N PHE A 499 -27.25 13.89 2.80
CA PHE A 499 -28.14 12.76 3.14
C PHE A 499 -28.19 12.44 4.63
#